data_AF-A0A2Y8ZXL8-F1
#
_entry.id   AF-A0A2Y8ZXL8-F1
#
_cell.length_a   1.000
_cell.length_b   1.000
_cell.length_c   1.000
_cell.angle_alpha   90.00
_cell.angle_beta   90.00
_cell.angle_gamma   90.00
#
_symmetry.space_group_name_H-M   'P 1'
#
loop_
_entity.id
_entity.type
_entity.pdbx_description
1 polymer ?
#
loop_
_entity_poly.entity_id
_entity_poly.type
_entity_poly.pdbx_seq_one_letter_code
_entity_poly.pdbx_strand_id
1 'polypeptide(L)'
;MAQLSGDSTNPSKPAVSGIQKAAGGDGVWGQAQRTGRGVVGVTPDGSGVWGEVSAGRGVVGVVNGETDDATGVWGEVRTGGRGVVGVVDGGSDRSTGVWGEVKSAGHGVVGVAGSGGVGVAGTAPNGDGVVGNGHRGVVGLSEDFQGVYGHSVRNAGVVGESDEFDGVFGVAHRPEKAAVSGHNPGGMAGFFDGDVVVQRNVIVVGDVLLQGADCAEEFDVSEHGGPEPGAVLVIDPSGGGLRESSEAYDARVAGVVSGAGEYRPGLILDRQDEAPQSVRVPIAMVGKVYCKVDADHRPIEIGDLLTSSPTTGHAMKAQDRSRAFGAVIGKALGSISSGQGLIPVLVAMQ
;
A
#
# COMPACT_ATOMS: atom_id res chain seq x y z
N MET A 1 45.10 -39.70 -43.95
CA MET A 1 44.09 -40.50 -43.22
C MET A 1 43.23 -41.18 -44.28
N ALA A 2 43.00 -42.50 -44.21
CA ALA A 2 42.13 -43.18 -45.17
C ALA A 2 40.68 -42.75 -44.95
N GLN A 3 39.90 -42.65 -46.03
CA GLN A 3 38.47 -42.37 -45.96
C GLN A 3 37.76 -43.59 -45.37
N LEU A 4 37.15 -43.44 -44.20
CA LEU A 4 36.28 -44.46 -43.62
C LEU A 4 34.85 -44.22 -44.12
N SER A 5 34.22 -45.24 -44.69
CA SER A 5 32.81 -45.24 -45.10
C SER A 5 32.13 -46.49 -44.55
N GLY A 6 30.94 -46.35 -43.98
CA GLY A 6 30.14 -47.46 -43.47
C GLY A 6 28.68 -47.34 -43.87
N ASP A 7 28.06 -48.46 -44.23
CA ASP A 7 26.65 -48.60 -44.59
C ASP A 7 26.09 -49.86 -43.91
N SER A 8 24.83 -49.85 -43.50
CA SER A 8 24.15 -51.00 -42.89
C SER A 8 22.66 -50.97 -43.24
N THR A 9 22.15 -52.11 -43.70
CA THR A 9 20.72 -52.35 -43.91
C THR A 9 20.09 -53.16 -42.78
N ASN A 10 20.87 -53.58 -41.77
CA ASN A 10 20.39 -54.36 -40.64
C ASN A 10 20.17 -53.45 -39.41
N PRO A 11 18.93 -53.28 -38.92
CA PRO A 11 18.63 -52.39 -37.81
C PRO A 11 19.25 -52.81 -36.47
N SER A 12 19.69 -54.07 -36.33
CA SER A 12 20.38 -54.55 -35.13
C SER A 12 21.90 -54.37 -35.16
N LYS A 13 22.46 -53.83 -36.26
CA LYS A 13 23.91 -53.64 -36.42
C LYS A 13 24.25 -52.22 -36.87
N PRO A 14 25.14 -51.52 -36.15
CA PRO A 14 25.59 -50.19 -36.56
C PRO A 14 26.44 -50.28 -37.85
N ALA A 15 26.33 -49.26 -38.71
CA ALA A 15 27.17 -49.12 -39.91
C ALA A 15 28.66 -48.91 -39.56
N VAL A 16 28.94 -48.22 -38.45
CA VAL A 16 30.27 -48.02 -37.86
C VAL A 16 30.16 -48.13 -36.34
N SER A 17 31.05 -48.89 -35.70
CA SER A 17 31.10 -49.02 -34.23
C SER A 17 32.55 -49.09 -33.74
N GLY A 18 32.84 -48.42 -32.63
CA GLY A 18 34.15 -48.43 -31.98
C GLY A 18 34.00 -48.21 -30.48
N ILE A 19 34.92 -48.78 -29.69
CA ILE A 19 34.99 -48.58 -28.24
C ILE A 19 36.39 -48.09 -27.92
N GLN A 20 36.47 -46.90 -27.33
CA GLN A 20 37.69 -46.44 -26.68
C GLN A 20 37.77 -47.12 -25.31
N LYS A 21 38.87 -47.83 -25.02
CA LYS A 21 39.07 -48.57 -23.76
C LYS A 21 40.04 -47.91 -22.77
N ALA A 22 40.84 -46.93 -23.20
CA ALA A 22 41.83 -46.28 -22.34
C ALA A 22 41.24 -45.01 -21.69
N ALA A 23 41.35 -44.87 -20.38
CA ALA A 23 40.77 -43.72 -19.67
C ALA A 23 41.17 -42.37 -20.31
N GLY A 24 40.16 -41.51 -20.54
CA GLY A 24 40.34 -40.13 -21.01
C GLY A 24 40.58 -39.94 -22.52
N GLY A 25 40.59 -41.00 -23.34
CA GLY A 25 40.68 -40.82 -24.80
C GLY A 25 39.33 -40.68 -25.48
N ASP A 26 39.32 -40.03 -26.64
CA ASP A 26 38.09 -39.78 -27.41
C ASP A 26 37.63 -41.02 -28.18
N GLY A 27 36.33 -41.31 -28.13
CA GLY A 27 35.71 -42.32 -28.99
C GLY A 27 35.62 -41.87 -30.45
N VAL A 28 35.25 -40.61 -30.68
CA VAL A 28 35.16 -39.96 -31.99
C VAL A 28 35.70 -38.53 -31.88
N TRP A 29 36.65 -38.16 -32.73
CA TRP A 29 37.20 -36.80 -32.83
C TRP A 29 36.99 -36.24 -34.24
N GLY A 30 36.28 -35.12 -34.35
CA GLY A 30 36.01 -34.44 -35.63
C GLY A 30 36.45 -32.98 -35.60
N GLN A 31 37.30 -32.57 -36.54
CA GLN A 31 37.77 -31.19 -36.68
C GLN A 31 37.65 -30.73 -38.13
N ALA A 32 37.03 -29.57 -38.35
CA ALA A 32 37.00 -28.89 -39.64
C ALA A 32 37.96 -27.68 -39.60
N GLN A 33 38.74 -27.46 -40.67
CA GLN A 33 39.61 -26.27 -40.79
C GLN A 33 38.86 -25.10 -41.43
N ARG A 34 39.10 -23.87 -40.95
CA ARG A 34 38.46 -22.61 -41.39
C ARG A 34 36.94 -22.59 -41.19
N THR A 35 36.18 -23.16 -42.12
CA THR A 35 34.72 -23.18 -42.18
C THR A 35 34.27 -24.62 -42.39
N GLY A 36 33.29 -25.09 -41.62
CA GLY A 36 32.74 -26.43 -41.81
C GLY A 36 32.12 -27.00 -40.54
N ARG A 37 31.70 -28.25 -40.62
CA ARG A 37 31.10 -28.99 -39.51
C ARG A 37 31.99 -30.17 -39.16
N GLY A 38 32.43 -30.26 -37.90
CA GLY A 38 33.29 -31.36 -37.42
C GLY A 38 32.56 -32.70 -37.39
N VAL A 39 31.30 -32.70 -36.92
CA VAL A 39 30.40 -33.86 -36.86
C VAL A 39 29.01 -33.43 -37.32
N VAL A 40 28.32 -34.26 -38.11
CA VAL A 40 26.96 -33.98 -38.60
C VAL A 40 26.12 -35.25 -38.48
N GLY A 41 25.03 -35.18 -37.73
CA GLY A 41 23.96 -36.19 -37.73
C GLY A 41 22.76 -35.68 -38.53
N VAL A 42 22.24 -36.49 -39.44
CA VAL A 42 21.01 -36.20 -40.20
C VAL A 42 20.09 -37.40 -40.08
N THR A 43 18.89 -37.18 -39.57
CA THR A 43 17.92 -38.24 -39.30
C THR A 43 16.52 -37.75 -39.67
N PRO A 44 15.77 -38.45 -40.55
CA PRO A 44 14.42 -38.06 -40.91
C PRO A 44 13.41 -38.17 -39.77
N ASP A 45 13.55 -39.19 -38.92
CA ASP A 45 12.74 -39.45 -37.74
C ASP A 45 13.57 -40.13 -36.65
N GLY A 46 13.46 -39.69 -35.41
CA GLY A 46 14.29 -40.12 -34.27
C GLY A 46 15.44 -39.18 -33.93
N SER A 47 16.48 -39.72 -33.28
CA SER A 47 17.58 -38.93 -32.70
C SER A 47 18.79 -38.88 -33.63
N GLY A 48 19.20 -37.69 -34.06
CA GLY A 48 20.42 -37.50 -34.86
C GLY A 48 21.72 -37.73 -34.07
N VAL A 49 21.72 -37.36 -32.79
CA VAL A 49 22.80 -37.63 -31.83
C VAL A 49 22.15 -37.96 -30.49
N TRP A 50 22.56 -39.08 -29.88
CA TRP A 50 22.12 -39.49 -28.55
C TRP A 50 23.34 -39.74 -27.66
N GLY A 51 23.36 -39.12 -26.48
CA GLY A 51 24.45 -39.25 -25.52
C GLY A 51 23.91 -39.45 -24.11
N GLU A 52 24.56 -40.35 -23.36
CA GLU A 52 24.26 -40.62 -21.95
C GLU A 52 25.56 -40.49 -21.15
N VAL A 53 25.50 -39.79 -20.02
CA VAL A 53 26.66 -39.52 -19.16
C VAL A 53 26.26 -39.75 -17.72
N SER A 54 26.98 -40.61 -17.00
CA SER A 54 26.69 -40.90 -15.58
C SER A 54 27.11 -39.77 -14.63
N ALA A 55 28.14 -39.00 -14.99
CA ALA A 55 28.58 -37.82 -14.26
C ALA A 55 29.35 -36.85 -15.19
N GLY A 56 29.03 -35.56 -15.15
CA GLY A 56 29.72 -34.53 -15.93
C GLY A 56 28.80 -33.80 -16.92
N ARG A 57 29.29 -33.53 -18.12
CA ARG A 57 28.59 -32.74 -19.15
C ARG A 57 28.27 -33.61 -20.36
N GLY A 58 26.99 -33.66 -20.75
CA GLY A 58 26.57 -34.39 -21.95
C GLY A 58 26.93 -33.67 -23.26
N VAL A 59 26.76 -32.35 -23.28
CA VAL A 59 27.08 -31.49 -24.44
C VAL A 59 27.75 -30.21 -23.92
N VAL A 60 28.81 -29.75 -24.60
CA VAL A 60 29.53 -28.52 -24.25
C VAL A 60 29.77 -27.71 -25.51
N GLY A 61 29.18 -26.52 -25.59
CA GLY A 61 29.50 -25.51 -26.61
C GLY A 61 30.40 -24.43 -26.01
N VAL A 62 31.60 -24.23 -26.58
CA VAL A 62 32.51 -23.15 -26.19
C VAL A 62 32.82 -22.31 -27.41
N VAL A 63 32.64 -21.00 -27.30
CA VAL A 63 33.03 -20.03 -28.33
C VAL A 63 34.12 -19.13 -27.76
N ASN A 64 35.28 -19.12 -28.42
CA ASN A 64 36.44 -18.31 -28.00
C ASN A 64 36.56 -16.98 -28.77
N GLY A 65 35.69 -16.74 -29.75
CA GLY A 65 35.72 -15.51 -30.56
C GLY A 65 35.09 -14.34 -29.82
N GLU A 66 35.73 -13.17 -29.91
CA GLU A 66 35.19 -11.88 -29.43
C GLU A 66 34.22 -11.30 -30.47
N THR A 67 33.06 -11.94 -30.64
CA THR A 67 31.99 -11.44 -31.51
C THR A 67 30.70 -11.35 -30.73
N ASP A 68 29.95 -10.27 -30.93
CA ASP A 68 28.73 -9.97 -30.16
C ASP A 68 27.58 -10.98 -30.41
N ASP A 69 27.63 -11.76 -31.50
CA ASP A 69 26.58 -12.69 -31.94
C ASP A 69 26.98 -14.18 -31.86
N ALA A 70 27.97 -14.52 -31.03
CA ALA A 70 28.43 -15.90 -30.87
C ALA A 70 27.36 -16.82 -30.27
N THR A 71 27.15 -17.99 -30.88
CA THR A 71 26.23 -19.03 -30.36
C THR A 71 26.99 -20.30 -29.98
N GLY A 72 26.93 -20.68 -28.70
CA GLY A 72 27.53 -21.94 -28.22
C GLY A 72 26.69 -23.18 -28.56
N VAL A 73 25.37 -23.12 -28.32
CA VAL A 73 24.42 -24.20 -28.60
C VAL A 73 23.16 -23.58 -29.22
N TRP A 74 22.73 -24.10 -30.37
CA TRP A 74 21.55 -23.64 -31.12
C TRP A 74 20.52 -24.75 -31.26
N GLY A 75 19.27 -24.48 -30.90
CA GLY A 75 18.13 -25.37 -31.11
C GLY A 75 17.01 -24.66 -31.87
N GLU A 76 16.55 -25.23 -32.99
CA GLU A 76 15.51 -24.67 -33.85
C GLU A 76 14.44 -25.72 -34.15
N VAL A 77 13.16 -25.33 -34.05
CA VAL A 77 12.01 -26.16 -34.41
C VAL A 77 11.08 -25.37 -35.33
N ARG A 78 10.74 -25.94 -36.49
CA ARG A 78 10.01 -25.22 -37.55
C ARG A 78 8.49 -25.40 -37.54
N THR A 79 8.00 -26.47 -36.93
CA THR A 79 6.59 -26.89 -37.04
C THR A 79 5.90 -27.05 -35.68
N GLY A 80 6.49 -26.48 -34.62
CA GLY A 80 6.02 -26.59 -33.23
C GLY A 80 6.76 -27.68 -32.44
N GLY A 81 7.07 -27.38 -31.18
CA GLY A 81 7.84 -28.27 -30.30
C GLY A 81 8.72 -27.48 -29.33
N ARG A 82 9.71 -28.15 -28.74
CA ARG A 82 10.67 -27.54 -27.82
C ARG A 82 12.06 -27.54 -28.45
N GLY A 83 12.67 -26.36 -28.62
CA GLY A 83 14.02 -26.26 -29.19
C GLY A 83 15.11 -26.75 -28.24
N VAL A 84 15.00 -26.39 -26.96
CA VAL A 84 15.90 -26.82 -25.88
C VAL A 84 15.06 -27.19 -24.67
N VAL A 85 15.40 -28.29 -24.00
CA VAL A 85 14.67 -28.80 -22.82
C VAL A 85 15.68 -29.17 -21.74
N GLY A 86 15.54 -28.58 -20.55
CA GLY A 86 16.23 -29.00 -19.34
C GLY A 86 15.24 -29.62 -18.37
N VAL A 87 15.49 -30.86 -17.92
CA VAL A 87 14.66 -31.59 -16.94
C VAL A 87 15.56 -32.10 -15.82
N VAL A 88 15.08 -32.03 -14.58
CA VAL A 88 15.73 -32.61 -13.41
C VAL A 88 14.71 -33.51 -12.69
N ASP A 89 14.91 -34.83 -12.75
CA ASP A 89 13.95 -35.82 -12.23
C ASP A 89 14.13 -36.13 -10.73
N GLY A 90 15.31 -35.84 -10.17
CA GLY A 90 15.61 -36.01 -8.75
C GLY A 90 16.45 -34.84 -8.27
N GLY A 91 15.94 -34.09 -7.29
CA GLY A 91 16.49 -32.79 -6.96
C GLY A 91 16.37 -32.41 -5.50
N SER A 92 17.37 -31.67 -5.00
CA SER A 92 17.23 -30.84 -3.81
C SER A 92 16.67 -29.47 -4.21
N ASP A 93 16.47 -28.62 -3.21
CA ASP A 93 16.26 -27.16 -3.29
C ASP A 93 17.22 -26.37 -4.22
N ARG A 94 18.30 -26.98 -4.72
CA ARG A 94 19.31 -26.32 -5.60
C ARG A 94 19.22 -26.73 -7.07
N SER A 95 18.23 -27.54 -7.44
CA SER A 95 18.11 -28.08 -8.78
C SER A 95 17.77 -27.01 -9.80
N THR A 96 18.51 -26.95 -10.92
CA THR A 96 18.30 -25.96 -11.97
C THR A 96 18.13 -26.65 -13.32
N GLY A 97 16.99 -26.45 -13.96
CA GLY A 97 16.76 -26.95 -15.32
C GLY A 97 17.50 -26.13 -16.38
N VAL A 98 17.49 -24.80 -16.25
CA VAL A 98 18.18 -23.86 -17.15
C VAL A 98 18.86 -22.77 -16.31
N TRP A 99 20.17 -22.61 -16.48
CA TRP A 99 20.97 -21.58 -15.81
C TRP A 99 21.56 -20.64 -16.85
N GLY A 100 21.28 -19.33 -16.71
CA GLY A 100 21.85 -18.28 -17.55
C GLY A 100 22.62 -17.28 -16.70
N GLU A 101 23.89 -17.04 -17.03
CA GLU A 101 24.77 -16.11 -16.32
C GLU A 101 25.49 -15.21 -17.32
N VAL A 102 25.48 -13.90 -17.05
CA VAL A 102 26.27 -12.91 -17.79
C VAL A 102 27.22 -12.25 -16.80
N LYS A 103 28.53 -12.30 -17.09
CA LYS A 103 29.58 -11.76 -16.20
C LYS A 103 29.75 -10.24 -16.28
N SER A 104 29.01 -9.60 -17.18
CA SER A 104 29.02 -8.16 -17.46
C SER A 104 27.58 -7.67 -17.67
N ALA A 105 27.38 -6.49 -18.24
CA ALA A 105 26.05 -6.01 -18.60
C ALA A 105 25.42 -6.88 -19.70
N GLY A 106 24.17 -7.29 -19.50
CA GLY A 106 23.41 -8.07 -20.48
C GLY A 106 22.21 -8.78 -19.87
N HIS A 107 21.63 -9.71 -20.62
CA HIS A 107 20.47 -10.48 -20.21
C HIS A 107 20.86 -11.94 -19.97
N GLY A 108 20.60 -12.47 -18.77
CA GLY A 108 20.81 -13.90 -18.49
C GLY A 108 19.86 -14.80 -19.28
N VAL A 109 18.60 -14.37 -19.43
CA VAL A 109 17.56 -15.06 -20.19
C VAL A 109 16.70 -14.02 -20.90
N VAL A 110 16.39 -14.25 -22.18
CA VAL A 110 15.48 -13.42 -22.98
C VAL A 110 14.40 -14.33 -23.56
N GLY A 111 13.14 -14.01 -23.25
CA GLY A 111 11.97 -14.67 -23.84
C GLY A 111 11.25 -13.72 -24.79
N VAL A 112 11.08 -14.13 -26.06
CA VAL A 112 10.35 -13.37 -27.08
C VAL A 112 9.24 -14.24 -27.64
N ALA A 113 8.03 -13.71 -27.69
CA ALA A 113 6.89 -14.38 -28.31
C ALA A 113 6.10 -13.39 -29.18
N GLY A 114 5.72 -13.84 -30.38
CA GLY A 114 4.85 -13.07 -31.28
C GLY A 114 3.36 -13.37 -31.06
N SER A 115 2.49 -12.59 -31.70
CA SER A 115 1.04 -12.86 -31.83
C SER A 115 0.30 -13.11 -30.50
N GLY A 116 0.66 -12.37 -29.44
CA GLY A 116 0.03 -12.50 -28.11
C GLY A 116 0.49 -13.72 -27.30
N GLY A 117 1.58 -14.38 -27.72
CA GLY A 117 2.20 -15.46 -26.94
C GLY A 117 2.88 -14.96 -25.66
N VAL A 118 3.16 -15.89 -24.75
CA VAL A 118 3.86 -15.62 -23.50
C VAL A 118 5.37 -15.80 -23.70
N GLY A 119 6.15 -14.75 -23.50
CA GLY A 119 7.62 -14.80 -23.63
C GLY A 119 8.29 -15.66 -22.55
N VAL A 120 7.81 -15.55 -21.30
CA VAL A 120 8.29 -16.34 -20.15
C VAL A 120 7.10 -16.76 -19.29
N ALA A 121 6.98 -18.06 -19.04
CA ALA A 121 5.94 -18.64 -18.19
C ALA A 121 6.57 -19.50 -17.09
N GLY A 122 6.26 -19.19 -15.83
CA GLY A 122 6.65 -19.98 -14.66
C GLY A 122 5.42 -20.60 -13.99
N THR A 123 5.57 -21.78 -13.39
CA THR A 123 4.53 -22.41 -12.56
C THR A 123 5.19 -23.01 -11.34
N ALA A 124 4.74 -22.58 -10.15
CA ALA A 124 5.24 -23.05 -8.87
C ALA A 124 4.04 -23.24 -7.92
N PRO A 125 3.46 -24.45 -7.81
CA PRO A 125 2.23 -24.66 -7.04
C PRO A 125 2.31 -24.29 -5.56
N ASN A 126 3.52 -24.38 -4.97
CA ASN A 126 3.78 -24.15 -3.56
C ASN A 126 4.96 -23.18 -3.34
N GLY A 127 5.28 -22.35 -4.32
CA GLY A 127 6.40 -21.43 -4.24
C GLY A 127 6.24 -20.24 -5.17
N ASP A 128 7.30 -19.47 -5.31
CA ASP A 128 7.28 -18.27 -6.13
C ASP A 128 7.47 -18.61 -7.61
N GLY A 129 6.55 -18.15 -8.45
CA GLY A 129 6.68 -18.32 -9.89
C GLY A 129 7.84 -17.52 -10.49
N VAL A 130 8.10 -16.32 -9.93
CA VAL A 130 9.17 -15.40 -10.32
C VAL A 130 9.67 -14.66 -9.08
N VAL A 131 10.99 -14.65 -8.87
CA VAL A 131 11.66 -13.86 -7.83
C VAL A 131 12.72 -12.98 -8.48
N GLY A 132 12.62 -11.67 -8.30
CA GLY A 132 13.61 -10.72 -8.77
C GLY A 132 14.31 -10.02 -7.60
N ASN A 133 15.63 -10.07 -7.56
CA ASN A 133 16.45 -9.34 -6.58
C ASN A 133 17.39 -8.39 -7.33
N GLY A 134 17.26 -7.10 -7.06
CA GLY A 134 18.05 -6.05 -7.68
C GLY A 134 17.47 -4.68 -7.36
N HIS A 135 17.97 -3.64 -8.02
CA HIS A 135 17.51 -2.27 -7.81
C HIS A 135 16.00 -2.09 -8.09
N ARG A 136 15.47 -2.88 -9.03
CA ARG A 136 14.03 -3.10 -9.24
C ARG A 136 13.83 -4.60 -9.38
N GLY A 137 13.03 -5.21 -8.49
CA GLY A 137 12.76 -6.65 -8.55
C GLY A 137 11.96 -7.04 -9.80
N VAL A 138 10.92 -6.27 -10.13
CA VAL A 138 10.05 -6.48 -11.30
C VAL A 138 9.74 -5.14 -11.95
N VAL A 139 9.79 -5.09 -13.29
CA VAL A 139 9.44 -3.89 -14.08
C VAL A 139 8.45 -4.29 -15.16
N GLY A 140 7.22 -3.78 -15.07
CA GLY A 140 6.17 -3.95 -16.07
C GLY A 140 6.03 -2.70 -16.94
N LEU A 141 6.30 -2.82 -18.24
CA LEU A 141 6.10 -1.75 -19.22
C LEU A 141 5.02 -2.19 -20.20
N SER A 142 4.03 -1.33 -20.44
CA SER A 142 2.96 -1.58 -21.41
C SER A 142 2.45 -0.26 -21.96
N GLU A 143 2.18 -0.21 -23.26
CA GLU A 143 1.63 0.98 -23.93
C GLU A 143 0.09 1.01 -23.86
N ASP A 144 -0.55 -0.16 -23.95
CA ASP A 144 -2.01 -0.26 -24.15
C ASP A 144 -2.74 -0.99 -23.01
N PHE A 145 -2.03 -1.56 -22.03
CA PHE A 145 -2.63 -2.37 -20.96
C PHE A 145 -1.91 -2.22 -19.62
N GLN A 146 -2.33 -2.94 -18.58
CA GLN A 146 -1.59 -2.88 -17.32
C GLN A 146 -0.15 -3.40 -17.48
N GLY A 147 0.81 -2.67 -16.91
CA GLY A 147 2.20 -3.13 -16.85
C GLY A 147 2.36 -4.35 -15.94
N VAL A 148 1.59 -4.44 -14.86
CA VAL A 148 1.56 -5.56 -13.91
C VAL A 148 0.11 -5.87 -13.54
N TYR A 149 -0.25 -7.15 -13.53
CA TYR A 149 -1.57 -7.63 -13.11
C TYR A 149 -1.41 -8.64 -11.97
N GLY A 150 -2.02 -8.34 -10.81
CA GLY A 150 -2.08 -9.25 -9.66
C GLY A 150 -3.52 -9.71 -9.42
N HIS A 151 -3.71 -11.02 -9.28
CA HIS A 151 -5.01 -11.62 -9.00
C HIS A 151 -4.87 -12.76 -8.00
N SER A 152 -5.72 -12.77 -6.98
CA SER A 152 -5.78 -13.82 -5.98
C SER A 152 -7.23 -14.09 -5.57
N VAL A 153 -7.56 -15.37 -5.39
CA VAL A 153 -8.91 -15.81 -4.98
C VAL A 153 -9.10 -15.72 -3.47
N ARG A 154 -8.02 -15.88 -2.69
CA ARG A 154 -8.10 -16.07 -1.23
C ARG A 154 -7.27 -15.09 -0.42
N ASN A 155 -6.49 -14.23 -1.07
CA ASN A 155 -5.62 -13.27 -0.42
C ASN A 155 -5.58 -11.97 -1.26
N ALA A 156 -4.76 -11.00 -0.86
CA ALA A 156 -4.50 -9.81 -1.66
C ALA A 156 -3.97 -10.19 -3.06
N GLY A 157 -4.46 -9.50 -4.10
CA GLY A 157 -3.92 -9.64 -5.45
C GLY A 157 -2.52 -9.05 -5.59
N VAL A 158 -2.23 -7.98 -4.84
CA VAL A 158 -0.93 -7.29 -4.75
C VAL A 158 -0.73 -6.84 -3.30
N VAL A 159 0.47 -7.01 -2.76
CA VAL A 159 0.89 -6.49 -1.46
C VAL A 159 2.07 -5.56 -1.70
N GLY A 160 2.03 -4.35 -1.12
CA GLY A 160 3.14 -3.42 -1.09
C GLY A 160 3.64 -3.25 0.34
N GLU A 161 4.91 -3.50 0.57
CA GLU A 161 5.58 -3.42 1.87
C GLU A 161 6.92 -2.70 1.69
N SER A 162 7.27 -1.86 2.65
CA SER A 162 8.48 -1.04 2.62
C SER A 162 8.86 -0.61 4.04
N ASP A 163 10.14 -0.76 4.39
CA ASP A 163 10.69 -0.39 5.70
C ASP A 163 11.04 1.10 5.82
N GLU A 164 11.41 1.74 4.71
CA GLU A 164 12.00 3.09 4.71
C GLU A 164 11.23 4.12 3.87
N PHE A 165 10.16 3.69 3.19
CA PHE A 165 9.38 4.52 2.26
C PHE A 165 7.91 4.07 2.16
N ASP A 166 7.10 4.70 1.31
CA ASP A 166 5.71 4.31 1.06
C ASP A 166 5.62 2.87 0.55
N GLY A 167 4.80 2.04 1.19
CA GLY A 167 4.55 0.66 0.74
C GLY A 167 3.95 0.59 -0.67
N VAL A 168 3.15 1.60 -1.06
CA VAL A 168 2.61 1.76 -2.42
C VAL A 168 2.66 3.25 -2.82
N PHE A 169 3.46 3.57 -3.84
CA PHE A 169 3.58 4.91 -4.39
C PHE A 169 2.93 5.01 -5.78
N GLY A 170 1.80 5.70 -5.87
CA GLY A 170 1.04 5.85 -7.12
C GLY A 170 1.17 7.26 -7.71
N VAL A 171 1.41 7.35 -9.03
CA VAL A 171 1.37 8.61 -9.77
C VAL A 171 0.55 8.42 -11.05
N ALA A 172 -0.46 9.27 -11.24
CA ALA A 172 -1.16 9.42 -12.50
C ALA A 172 -0.78 10.75 -13.16
N HIS A 173 -0.31 10.71 -14.41
CA HIS A 173 0.08 11.92 -15.16
C HIS A 173 -1.10 12.61 -15.86
N ARG A 174 -2.30 12.01 -15.84
CA ARG A 174 -3.53 12.61 -16.38
C ARG A 174 -4.35 13.19 -15.22
N PRO A 175 -4.65 14.50 -15.20
CA PRO A 175 -5.37 15.14 -14.10
C PRO A 175 -6.74 14.51 -13.79
N GLU A 176 -7.38 13.89 -14.78
CA GLU A 176 -8.72 13.30 -14.67
C GLU A 176 -8.69 11.88 -14.11
N LYS A 177 -7.51 11.32 -13.81
CA LYS A 177 -7.33 9.95 -13.34
C LYS A 177 -6.77 9.94 -11.92
N ALA A 178 -7.32 9.06 -11.10
CA ALA A 178 -6.78 8.79 -9.78
C ALA A 178 -5.47 8.01 -9.92
N ALA A 179 -4.47 8.37 -9.09
CA ALA A 179 -3.25 7.59 -8.96
C ALA A 179 -3.50 6.22 -8.30
N VAL A 180 -4.46 6.17 -7.38
CA VAL A 180 -4.95 4.94 -6.72
C VAL A 180 -6.47 5.00 -6.70
N SER A 181 -7.13 3.92 -7.15
CA SER A 181 -8.60 3.82 -7.12
C SER A 181 -9.03 2.47 -6.55
N GLY A 182 -9.73 2.49 -5.41
CA GLY A 182 -10.38 1.32 -4.83
C GLY A 182 -11.82 1.19 -5.33
N HIS A 183 -12.26 -0.03 -5.65
CA HIS A 183 -13.60 -0.29 -6.17
C HIS A 183 -14.21 -1.48 -5.43
N ASN A 184 -15.34 -1.27 -4.76
CA ASN A 184 -16.12 -2.32 -4.11
C ASN A 184 -17.61 -1.93 -4.12
N PRO A 185 -18.37 -2.23 -5.20
CA PRO A 185 -19.73 -1.69 -5.41
C PRO A 185 -20.75 -1.97 -4.30
N GLY A 186 -20.51 -2.97 -3.45
CA GLY A 186 -21.39 -3.32 -2.32
C GLY A 186 -20.71 -3.22 -0.95
N GLY A 187 -19.52 -2.63 -0.87
CA GLY A 187 -18.73 -2.65 0.36
C GLY A 187 -17.72 -1.52 0.46
N MET A 188 -16.72 -1.73 1.30
CA MET A 188 -15.68 -0.75 1.59
C MET A 188 -14.65 -0.71 0.45
N ALA A 189 -14.43 0.47 -0.13
CA ALA A 189 -13.45 0.67 -1.19
C ALA A 189 -12.01 0.85 -0.66
N GLY A 190 -11.87 1.30 0.60
CA GLY A 190 -10.58 1.47 1.28
C GLY A 190 -10.76 1.48 2.79
N PHE A 191 -9.78 0.94 3.50
CA PHE A 191 -9.68 0.94 4.96
C PHE A 191 -8.34 1.57 5.34
N PHE A 192 -8.37 2.54 6.26
CA PHE A 192 -7.19 3.26 6.71
C PHE A 192 -7.12 3.16 8.24
N ASP A 193 -6.04 2.58 8.75
CA ASP A 193 -5.72 2.52 10.18
C ASP A 193 -4.53 3.46 10.42
N GLY A 194 -4.82 4.64 10.95
CA GLY A 194 -3.89 5.77 11.05
C GLY A 194 -4.47 7.06 10.45
N ASP A 195 -3.65 8.11 10.46
CA ASP A 195 -4.06 9.43 9.99
C ASP A 195 -4.04 9.52 8.45
N VAL A 196 -4.98 10.30 7.90
CA VAL A 196 -5.07 10.57 6.46
C VAL A 196 -4.93 12.07 6.20
N VAL A 197 -3.88 12.45 5.49
CA VAL A 197 -3.63 13.84 5.08
C VAL A 197 -4.11 14.07 3.65
N VAL A 198 -4.99 15.07 3.46
CA VAL A 198 -5.50 15.46 2.14
C VAL A 198 -5.18 16.93 1.88
N GLN A 199 -4.25 17.19 0.95
CA GLN A 199 -3.81 18.56 0.62
C GLN A 199 -4.84 19.38 -0.16
N ARG A 200 -5.83 18.71 -0.75
CA ARG A 200 -6.90 19.33 -1.53
C ARG A 200 -8.24 19.00 -0.86
N ASN A 201 -9.31 18.98 -1.65
CA ASN A 201 -10.64 18.78 -1.14
C ASN A 201 -10.96 17.29 -0.99
N VAL A 202 -11.71 16.95 0.05
CA VAL A 202 -12.43 15.68 0.17
C VAL A 202 -13.84 15.89 -0.35
N ILE A 203 -14.23 15.13 -1.38
CA ILE A 203 -15.59 15.15 -1.94
C ILE A 203 -16.28 13.86 -1.51
N VAL A 204 -17.36 13.99 -0.72
CA VAL A 204 -18.18 12.86 -0.27
C VAL A 204 -19.58 13.02 -0.86
N VAL A 205 -20.03 12.03 -1.63
CA VAL A 205 -21.35 12.05 -2.27
C VAL A 205 -22.46 11.64 -1.30
N GLY A 206 -22.13 10.74 -0.35
CA GLY A 206 -23.01 10.36 0.75
C GLY A 206 -22.71 11.15 2.03
N ASP A 207 -22.93 10.51 3.17
CA ASP A 207 -22.71 11.12 4.48
C ASP A 207 -21.27 10.98 4.97
N VAL A 208 -20.84 11.95 5.80
CA VAL A 208 -19.62 11.86 6.61
C VAL A 208 -20.01 11.41 8.01
N LEU A 209 -19.60 10.20 8.39
CA LEU A 209 -19.88 9.63 9.71
C LEU A 209 -18.72 9.90 10.66
N LEU A 210 -18.94 10.80 11.62
CA LEU A 210 -17.99 11.12 12.69
C LEU A 210 -18.49 10.52 14.00
N GLN A 211 -17.60 9.91 14.79
CA GLN A 211 -18.00 9.29 16.07
C GLN A 211 -18.08 10.29 17.23
N GLY A 212 -17.47 11.48 17.09
CA GLY A 212 -17.55 12.54 18.09
C GLY A 212 -18.90 13.27 18.08
N ALA A 213 -19.17 14.00 19.15
CA ALA A 213 -20.50 14.47 19.52
C ALA A 213 -20.78 15.95 19.23
N ASP A 214 -19.74 16.76 19.03
CA ASP A 214 -19.84 18.18 18.69
C ASP A 214 -18.92 18.59 17.53
N CYS A 215 -19.19 19.78 17.00
CA CYS A 215 -18.29 20.50 16.11
C CYS A 215 -17.67 21.64 16.91
N ALA A 216 -16.35 21.58 17.04
CA ALA A 216 -15.57 22.52 17.82
C ALA A 216 -14.57 23.27 16.94
N GLU A 217 -14.17 24.45 17.37
CA GLU A 217 -13.09 25.24 16.77
C GLU A 217 -12.07 25.55 17.87
N GLU A 218 -10.77 25.47 17.55
CA GLU A 218 -9.72 25.80 18.50
C GLU A 218 -9.58 27.33 18.64
N PHE A 219 -9.55 27.84 19.87
CA PHE A 219 -9.34 29.27 20.15
C PHE A 219 -8.19 29.46 21.12
N ASP A 220 -7.46 30.57 20.96
CA ASP A 220 -6.50 31.05 21.96
C ASP A 220 -7.20 31.37 23.28
N VAL A 221 -6.58 31.01 24.40
CA VAL A 221 -7.05 31.39 25.74
C VAL A 221 -6.02 32.26 26.46
N SER A 222 -6.50 33.28 27.18
CA SER A 222 -5.64 34.23 27.91
C SER A 222 -5.14 33.69 29.25
N GLU A 223 -5.71 32.59 29.75
CA GLU A 223 -5.42 32.03 31.07
C GLU A 223 -4.21 31.08 31.07
N HIS A 224 -3.33 31.24 32.06
CA HIS A 224 -2.18 30.35 32.26
C HIS A 224 -2.64 29.00 32.86
N GLY A 225 -2.54 27.93 32.07
CA GLY A 225 -2.90 26.57 32.48
C GLY A 225 -4.00 25.93 31.63
N GLY A 226 -4.73 26.72 30.84
CA GLY A 226 -5.82 26.26 29.99
C GLY A 226 -7.10 25.92 30.80
N PRO A 227 -8.28 26.36 30.35
CA PRO A 227 -9.53 26.03 31.02
C PRO A 227 -9.84 24.54 30.87
N GLU A 228 -10.43 23.95 31.91
CA GLU A 228 -10.77 22.53 31.90
C GLU A 228 -11.95 22.24 30.96
N PRO A 229 -12.01 21.05 30.34
CA PRO A 229 -13.19 20.62 29.57
C PRO A 229 -14.49 20.80 30.34
N GLY A 230 -15.49 21.35 29.64
CA GLY A 230 -16.79 21.74 30.17
C GLY A 230 -16.86 23.15 30.74
N ALA A 231 -15.75 23.88 30.86
CA ALA A 231 -15.79 25.28 31.23
C ALA A 231 -16.51 26.14 30.17
N VAL A 232 -17.28 27.13 30.62
CA VAL A 232 -17.90 28.14 29.77
C VAL A 232 -16.92 29.27 29.54
N LEU A 233 -16.63 29.60 28.28
CA LEU A 233 -15.74 30.71 27.94
C LEU A 233 -16.50 31.88 27.32
N VAL A 234 -15.94 33.07 27.50
CA VAL A 234 -16.38 34.34 26.90
C VAL A 234 -15.25 34.95 26.10
N ILE A 235 -15.58 35.75 25.09
CA ILE A 235 -14.64 36.56 24.34
C ILE A 235 -13.99 37.59 25.27
N ASP A 236 -12.66 37.62 25.33
CA ASP A 236 -11.92 38.56 26.17
C ASP A 236 -12.02 39.98 25.58
N PRO A 237 -12.61 40.96 26.29
CA PRO A 237 -12.75 42.32 25.79
C PRO A 237 -11.41 43.06 25.65
N SER A 238 -10.34 42.60 26.31
CA SER A 238 -8.99 43.17 26.17
C SER A 238 -8.32 42.78 24.85
N GLY A 239 -8.90 41.81 24.12
CA GLY A 239 -8.38 41.26 22.88
C GLY A 239 -7.41 40.10 23.11
N GLY A 240 -7.34 39.16 22.15
CA GLY A 240 -6.33 38.10 22.14
C GLY A 240 -6.79 36.70 22.54
N GLY A 241 -8.09 36.43 22.63
CA GLY A 241 -8.60 35.07 22.82
C GLY A 241 -9.87 34.99 23.67
N LEU A 242 -10.02 33.87 24.34
CA LEU A 242 -11.11 33.56 25.25
C LEU A 242 -10.62 33.47 26.70
N ARG A 243 -11.54 33.66 27.64
CA ARG A 243 -11.32 33.48 29.09
C ARG A 243 -12.54 32.82 29.73
N GLU A 244 -12.38 32.24 30.92
CA GLU A 244 -13.51 31.68 31.65
C GLU A 244 -14.56 32.76 31.97
N SER A 245 -15.84 32.40 31.80
CA SER A 245 -16.95 33.28 32.12
C SER A 245 -17.01 33.52 33.63
N SER A 246 -17.19 34.76 34.07
CA SER A 246 -17.29 35.10 35.50
C SER A 246 -18.48 36.02 35.82
N GLU A 247 -19.31 36.33 34.83
CA GLU A 247 -20.46 37.21 34.95
C GLU A 247 -21.72 36.47 34.50
N ALA A 248 -22.83 36.67 35.23
CA ALA A 248 -24.13 36.15 34.85
C ALA A 248 -24.65 36.81 33.56
N TYR A 249 -25.20 36.03 32.63
CA TYR A 249 -25.75 36.53 31.35
C TYR A 249 -24.75 37.40 30.57
N ASP A 250 -23.52 36.92 30.41
CA ASP A 250 -22.51 37.57 29.57
C ASP A 250 -22.85 37.30 28.10
N ALA A 251 -23.15 38.36 27.34
CA ALA A 251 -23.46 38.26 25.92
C ALA A 251 -22.23 37.96 25.04
N ARG A 252 -21.03 37.91 25.63
CA ARG A 252 -19.78 37.54 24.94
C ARG A 252 -19.51 36.04 25.02
N VAL A 253 -20.45 35.22 25.50
CA VAL A 253 -20.24 33.78 25.63
C VAL A 253 -19.87 33.20 24.26
N ALA A 254 -18.75 32.50 24.21
CA ALA A 254 -18.22 31.92 22.98
C ALA A 254 -18.70 30.48 22.83
N GLY A 255 -18.72 29.74 23.94
CA GLY A 255 -19.18 28.36 23.96
C GLY A 255 -18.65 27.62 25.19
N VAL A 256 -18.57 26.29 25.08
CA VAL A 256 -18.11 25.40 26.14
C VAL A 256 -16.87 24.66 25.67
N VAL A 257 -15.84 24.53 26.51
CA VAL A 257 -14.65 23.73 26.20
C VAL A 257 -15.05 22.27 25.97
N SER A 258 -14.79 21.73 24.78
CA SER A 258 -15.15 20.37 24.39
C SER A 258 -14.25 19.32 25.05
N GLY A 259 -14.69 18.06 25.06
CA GLY A 259 -13.89 16.91 25.50
C GLY A 259 -14.11 16.46 26.95
N ALA A 260 -15.12 16.99 27.64
CA ALA A 260 -15.49 16.55 28.99
C ALA A 260 -16.38 15.30 28.97
N GLY A 261 -16.39 14.56 30.09
CA GLY A 261 -17.20 13.35 30.24
C GLY A 261 -16.92 12.30 29.16
N GLU A 262 -18.00 11.72 28.60
CA GLU A 262 -17.93 10.75 27.50
C GLU A 262 -17.92 11.40 26.10
N TYR A 263 -18.12 12.72 25.99
CA TYR A 263 -18.16 13.40 24.69
C TYR A 263 -16.77 13.86 24.27
N ARG A 264 -16.49 13.66 22.98
CA ARG A 264 -15.30 14.13 22.28
C ARG A 264 -15.74 14.84 21.01
N PRO A 265 -14.97 15.82 20.53
CA PRO A 265 -15.30 16.50 19.30
C PRO A 265 -15.23 15.57 18.09
N GLY A 266 -16.23 15.67 17.23
CA GLY A 266 -16.29 14.93 15.97
C GLY A 266 -15.57 15.66 14.85
N LEU A 267 -15.61 16.98 14.86
CA LEU A 267 -14.92 17.87 13.94
C LEU A 267 -14.22 18.96 14.76
N ILE A 268 -12.93 19.17 14.49
CA ILE A 268 -12.17 20.29 15.04
C ILE A 268 -11.72 21.18 13.88
N LEU A 269 -12.05 22.46 13.97
CA LEU A 269 -11.67 23.50 13.04
C LEU A 269 -10.49 24.32 13.58
N ASP A 270 -9.73 24.90 12.66
CA ASP A 270 -8.56 25.74 12.92
C ASP A 270 -7.53 25.13 13.89
N ARG A 271 -7.33 23.81 13.84
CA ARG A 271 -6.22 23.19 14.56
C ARG A 271 -4.88 23.64 13.97
N GLN A 272 -3.96 24.04 14.84
CA GLN A 272 -2.61 24.48 14.45
C GLN A 272 -1.57 23.60 15.14
N ASP A 273 -0.67 23.00 14.34
CA ASP A 273 0.38 22.07 14.82
C ASP A 273 1.66 22.77 15.29
N GLU A 274 1.82 24.07 15.01
CA GLU A 274 2.99 24.83 15.47
C GLU A 274 2.92 25.07 16.98
N ALA A 275 4.06 24.95 17.68
CA ALA A 275 4.16 25.17 19.12
C ALA A 275 3.62 26.57 19.48
N PRO A 276 2.39 26.66 20.02
CA PRO A 276 1.70 27.94 20.08
C PRO A 276 2.31 28.77 21.21
N GLN A 277 2.42 30.08 21.00
CA GLN A 277 2.81 31.02 22.06
C GLN A 277 1.75 31.11 23.18
N SER A 278 0.55 30.60 22.90
CA SER A 278 -0.67 30.60 23.71
C SER A 278 -1.23 29.17 23.83
N VAL A 279 -1.96 28.86 24.91
CA VAL A 279 -2.73 27.61 24.96
C VAL A 279 -3.95 27.77 24.05
N ARG A 280 -4.26 26.76 23.24
CA ARG A 280 -5.48 26.70 22.42
C ARG A 280 -6.36 25.55 22.85
N VAL A 281 -7.67 25.78 22.90
CA VAL A 281 -8.64 24.77 23.36
C VAL A 281 -9.83 24.66 22.38
N PRO A 282 -10.38 23.46 22.16
CA PRO A 282 -11.53 23.28 21.29
C PRO A 282 -12.81 23.75 21.99
N ILE A 283 -13.53 24.68 21.38
CA ILE A 283 -14.80 25.21 21.89
C ILE A 283 -15.94 24.63 21.08
N ALA A 284 -16.84 23.90 21.74
CA ALA A 284 -18.04 23.36 21.15
C ALA A 284 -19.00 24.51 20.78
N MET A 285 -19.28 24.65 19.48
CA MET A 285 -20.20 25.67 18.96
C MET A 285 -21.57 25.08 18.62
N VAL A 286 -21.60 23.79 18.26
CA VAL A 286 -22.81 23.05 17.97
C VAL A 286 -22.64 21.57 18.32
N GLY A 287 -23.69 20.97 18.88
CA GLY A 287 -23.73 19.54 19.20
C GLY A 287 -23.83 19.27 20.70
N LYS A 288 -23.47 18.06 21.12
CA LYS A 288 -23.55 17.66 22.52
C LYS A 288 -22.19 17.80 23.19
N VAL A 289 -22.16 18.53 24.31
CA VAL A 289 -20.97 18.73 25.13
C VAL A 289 -21.34 18.61 26.60
N TYR A 290 -20.40 18.23 27.45
CA TYR A 290 -20.57 18.35 28.89
C TYR A 290 -20.23 19.77 29.33
N CYS A 291 -21.10 20.38 30.13
CA CYS A 291 -20.94 21.74 30.64
C CYS A 291 -20.86 21.72 32.16
N LYS A 292 -19.90 22.46 32.71
CA LYS A 292 -19.85 22.82 34.13
C LYS A 292 -21.04 23.72 34.42
N VAL A 293 -21.81 23.39 35.44
CA VAL A 293 -23.02 24.11 35.80
C VAL A 293 -23.07 24.38 37.29
N ASP A 294 -23.69 25.50 37.65
CA ASP A 294 -23.94 25.92 39.02
C ASP A 294 -25.46 25.97 39.26
N ALA A 295 -25.92 25.06 40.13
CA ALA A 295 -27.30 24.95 40.56
C ALA A 295 -27.56 25.50 41.96
N ASP A 296 -26.60 26.19 42.60
CA ASP A 296 -26.79 26.86 43.88
C ASP A 296 -27.76 28.04 43.76
N HIS A 297 -27.86 28.63 42.56
CA HIS A 297 -28.87 29.63 42.26
C HIS A 297 -30.27 29.00 42.09
N ARG A 298 -30.36 27.90 41.33
CA ARG A 298 -31.58 27.11 41.08
C ARG A 298 -31.24 25.72 40.55
N PRO A 299 -32.10 24.71 40.84
CA PRO A 299 -32.06 23.43 40.13
C PRO A 299 -32.11 23.62 38.61
N ILE A 300 -31.31 22.83 37.89
CA ILE A 300 -31.31 22.72 36.44
C ILE A 300 -32.01 21.42 36.07
N GLU A 301 -33.04 21.52 35.23
CA GLU A 301 -33.82 20.41 34.71
C GLU A 301 -33.56 20.20 33.22
N ILE A 302 -33.83 19.01 32.72
CA ILE A 302 -33.70 18.69 31.29
C ILE A 302 -34.58 19.64 30.47
N GLY A 303 -33.98 20.24 29.43
CA GLY A 303 -34.64 21.19 28.52
C GLY A 303 -34.53 22.65 28.94
N ASP A 304 -34.01 22.95 30.14
CA ASP A 304 -33.75 24.32 30.58
C ASP A 304 -32.72 25.00 29.69
N LEU A 305 -32.97 26.28 29.37
CA LEU A 305 -31.97 27.13 28.74
C LEU A 305 -30.87 27.46 29.75
N LEU A 306 -29.61 27.44 29.30
CA LEU A 306 -28.45 27.74 30.11
C LEU A 306 -27.77 29.02 29.64
N THR A 307 -27.22 29.77 30.57
CA THR A 307 -26.45 31.01 30.36
C THR A 307 -25.22 31.03 31.27
N SER A 308 -24.27 31.95 31.11
CA SER A 308 -23.11 32.03 31.98
C SER A 308 -23.49 32.33 33.44
N SER A 309 -22.73 31.80 34.40
CA SER A 309 -22.88 31.97 35.84
C SER A 309 -21.88 33.02 36.38
N PRO A 310 -22.14 33.65 37.55
CA PRO A 310 -21.10 34.35 38.30
C PRO A 310 -19.98 33.41 38.79
N THR A 311 -20.26 32.11 38.89
CA THR A 311 -19.25 31.10 39.20
C THR A 311 -18.37 30.88 37.98
N THR A 312 -17.07 31.11 38.16
CA THR A 312 -16.06 31.08 37.09
C THR A 312 -16.15 29.79 36.27
N GLY A 313 -16.28 29.92 34.94
CA GLY A 313 -16.34 28.80 34.00
C GLY A 313 -17.63 27.96 34.06
N HIS A 314 -18.65 28.36 34.82
CA HIS A 314 -19.89 27.59 34.94
C HIS A 314 -21.06 28.26 34.21
N ALA A 315 -22.00 27.44 33.74
CA ALA A 315 -23.31 27.88 33.31
C ALA A 315 -24.35 27.80 34.45
N MET A 316 -25.44 28.53 34.34
CA MET A 316 -26.60 28.44 35.23
C MET A 316 -27.90 28.49 34.42
N LYS A 317 -29.03 28.19 35.05
CA LYS A 317 -30.35 28.28 34.42
C LYS A 317 -30.68 29.73 33.99
N ALA A 318 -31.00 29.92 32.71
CA ALA A 318 -31.41 31.20 32.13
C ALA A 318 -32.89 31.47 32.42
N GLN A 319 -33.15 32.33 33.40
CA GLN A 319 -34.49 32.67 33.89
C GLN A 319 -34.94 34.05 33.43
N ASP A 320 -34.00 34.98 33.33
CA ASP A 320 -34.26 36.33 32.86
C ASP A 320 -34.28 36.35 31.33
N ARG A 321 -35.49 36.26 30.78
CA ARG A 321 -35.71 36.28 29.33
C ARG A 321 -35.22 37.57 28.67
N SER A 322 -35.15 38.69 29.39
CA SER A 322 -34.70 39.97 28.84
C SER A 322 -33.20 40.03 28.63
N ARG A 323 -32.44 39.29 29.45
CA ARG A 323 -30.97 39.19 29.37
C ARG A 323 -30.48 37.95 28.62
N ALA A 324 -31.36 36.98 28.37
CA ALA A 324 -31.01 35.72 27.72
C ALA A 324 -30.61 35.91 26.25
N PHE A 325 -31.13 36.92 25.56
CA PHE A 325 -30.79 37.16 24.16
C PHE A 325 -29.29 37.49 24.02
N GLY A 326 -28.56 36.67 23.25
CA GLY A 326 -27.11 36.77 23.09
C GLY A 326 -26.28 36.12 24.21
N ALA A 327 -26.88 35.64 25.30
CA ALA A 327 -26.18 35.04 26.43
C ALA A 327 -26.55 33.56 26.67
N VAL A 328 -27.42 32.98 25.84
CA VAL A 328 -27.80 31.56 25.93
C VAL A 328 -26.71 30.71 25.31
N ILE A 329 -26.23 29.72 26.07
CA ILE A 329 -25.23 28.74 25.65
C ILE A 329 -25.91 27.57 24.93
N GLY A 330 -27.06 27.14 25.44
CA GLY A 330 -27.73 25.94 24.94
C GLY A 330 -28.84 25.44 25.86
N LYS A 331 -29.19 24.16 25.72
CA LYS A 331 -30.20 23.47 26.54
C LYS A 331 -29.62 22.31 27.33
N ALA A 332 -29.98 22.21 28.60
CA ALA A 332 -29.62 21.10 29.45
C ALA A 332 -30.18 19.77 28.91
N LEU A 333 -29.34 18.73 28.83
CA LEU A 333 -29.72 17.34 28.56
C LEU A 333 -29.65 16.46 29.80
N GLY A 334 -29.08 16.98 30.89
CA GLY A 334 -29.09 16.38 32.22
C GLY A 334 -29.63 17.37 33.26
N SER A 335 -29.83 16.89 34.48
CA SER A 335 -30.36 17.68 35.59
C SER A 335 -29.41 17.68 36.78
N ILE A 336 -29.45 18.73 37.58
CA ILE A 336 -28.76 18.83 38.88
C ILE A 336 -29.62 19.65 39.84
N SER A 337 -29.84 19.14 41.06
CA SER A 337 -30.76 19.75 42.03
C SER A 337 -30.15 20.90 42.82
N SER A 338 -28.83 20.89 43.03
CA SER A 338 -28.09 21.85 43.86
C SER A 338 -26.59 21.65 43.67
N GLY A 339 -25.78 22.66 44.02
CA GLY A 339 -24.33 22.58 43.92
C GLY A 339 -23.80 22.77 42.51
N GLN A 340 -22.50 22.60 42.37
CA GLN A 340 -21.81 22.61 41.09
C GLN A 340 -21.66 21.19 40.56
N GLY A 341 -21.73 21.03 39.25
CA GLY A 341 -21.57 19.72 38.62
C GLY A 341 -21.31 19.82 37.13
N LEU A 342 -21.17 18.66 36.50
CA LEU A 342 -20.93 18.52 35.07
C LEU A 342 -22.12 17.78 34.45
N ILE A 343 -22.86 18.42 33.54
CA ILE A 343 -24.05 17.82 32.90
C ILE A 343 -23.94 17.87 31.37
N PRO A 344 -24.56 16.93 30.64
CA PRO A 344 -24.63 17.03 29.18
C PRO A 344 -25.55 18.19 28.77
N VAL A 345 -25.17 18.90 27.72
CA VAL A 345 -25.84 20.08 27.16
C VAL A 345 -25.84 19.97 25.64
N LEU A 346 -26.96 20.35 25.02
CA LEU A 346 -27.04 20.61 23.59
C LEU A 346 -26.68 22.08 23.37
N VAL A 347 -25.51 22.32 22.79
CA VAL A 347 -25.05 23.66 22.42
C VAL A 347 -25.48 23.97 21.01
N ALA A 348 -25.94 25.21 20.81
CA ALA A 348 -26.27 25.78 19.52
C ALA A 348 -26.07 27.29 19.63
N MET A 349 -24.83 27.72 19.42
CA MET A 349 -24.46 29.14 19.48
C MET A 349 -24.92 29.84 18.20
N GLN A 350 -25.54 31.03 18.33
CA GLN A 350 -26.06 31.86 17.24
C GLN A 350 -25.44 33.25 17.26
#